data_AF-A0A2V5ZVE7-F1
#
_entry.id   AF-A0A2V5ZVE7-F1
#
_cell.length_a   1.000
_cell.length_b   1.000
_cell.length_c   1.000
_cell.angle_alpha   90.00
_cell.angle_beta   90.00
_cell.angle_gamma   90.00
#
_symmetry.space_group_name_H-M   'P 1'
#
loop_
_entity.id
_entity.type
_entity.pdbx_description
1 polymer ?
#
loop_
_entity_poly.entity_id
_entity_poly.type
_entity_poly.pdbx_seq_one_letter_code
_entity_poly.pdbx_strand_id
1 'polypeptide(L)'
;ALGLEEQAVREYIRQSKPTYPQFEAWVKQNAKSLNRDAVEKHNASVRGYNHDDETRKGILGACKIADDASSPKDAVNLNNLDDWYEFHQAVLA
;
A
#
# COMPACT_ATOMS: atom_id res chain seq x y z
N ALA A 1 8.11 4.89 11.23
CA ALA A 1 8.35 4.07 12.44
C ALA A 1 9.63 3.24 12.35
N LEU A 2 9.91 2.62 11.19
CA LEU A 2 11.06 1.70 11.01
C LEU A 2 12.44 2.39 10.92
N GLY A 3 12.50 3.72 10.89
CA GLY A 3 13.76 4.46 10.76
C GLY A 3 14.44 4.24 9.41
N LEU A 4 13.66 4.14 8.33
CA LEU A 4 14.18 4.15 6.97
C LEU A 4 14.32 5.59 6.49
N GLU A 5 15.34 5.85 5.68
CA GLU A 5 15.52 7.13 4.99
C GLU A 5 14.77 7.05 3.65
N GLU A 6 13.90 8.02 3.38
CA GLU A 6 12.95 7.98 2.27
C GLU A 6 13.65 7.97 0.91
N GLN A 7 14.69 8.80 0.73
CA GLN A 7 15.42 8.89 -0.53
C GLN A 7 16.14 7.57 -0.85
N ALA A 8 16.76 6.93 0.14
CA ALA A 8 17.42 5.63 -0.01
C ALA A 8 16.45 4.52 -0.41
N VAL A 9 15.24 4.51 0.18
CA VAL A 9 14.17 3.58 -0.21
C VAL A 9 13.80 3.79 -1.68
N ARG A 10 13.49 5.03 -2.05
CA ARG A 10 13.07 5.38 -3.43
C ARG A 10 14.15 5.05 -4.45
N GLU A 11 15.41 5.34 -4.13
CA GLU A 11 16.55 5.07 -5.02
C GLU A 11 16.76 3.56 -5.20
N TYR A 12 16.70 2.78 -4.12
CA TYR A 12 16.84 1.32 -4.20
C TYR A 12 15.75 0.68 -5.08
N ILE A 13 14.48 1.09 -4.90
CA ILE A 13 13.37 0.61 -5.72
C ILE A 13 13.58 0.96 -7.19
N ARG A 14 13.96 2.21 -7.49
CA ARG A 14 14.16 2.69 -8.86
C ARG A 14 15.30 1.97 -9.57
N GLN A 15 16.45 1.82 -8.90
CA GLN A 15 17.65 1.26 -9.50
C GLN A 15 17.60 -0.27 -9.57
N SER A 16 17.13 -0.93 -8.51
CA SER A 16 17.25 -2.38 -8.36
C SER A 16 16.01 -3.14 -8.80
N LYS A 17 14.83 -2.47 -8.83
CA LYS A 17 13.52 -3.10 -9.09
C LYS A 17 13.36 -4.42 -8.32
N PRO A 18 13.55 -4.41 -6.99
CA PRO A 18 13.63 -5.63 -6.21
C PRO A 18 12.30 -6.36 -6.23
N THR A 19 12.37 -7.69 -6.19
CA THR A 19 11.23 -8.51 -5.75
C THR A 19 10.89 -8.20 -4.29
N TYR A 20 9.69 -8.59 -3.84
CA TYR A 20 9.28 -8.39 -2.46
C TYR A 20 10.29 -8.97 -1.44
N PRO A 21 10.78 -10.23 -1.55
CA PRO A 21 11.76 -10.76 -0.59
C PRO A 21 13.11 -10.03 -0.62
N GLN A 22 13.54 -9.55 -1.78
CA GLN A 22 14.76 -8.74 -1.89
C GLN A 22 14.59 -7.40 -1.18
N PHE A 23 13.42 -6.77 -1.32
CA PHE A 23 13.10 -5.54 -0.61
C PHE A 23 13.00 -5.76 0.90
N GLU A 24 12.39 -6.86 1.37
CA GLU A 24 12.39 -7.21 2.80
C GLU A 24 13.80 -7.39 3.36
N ALA A 25 14.69 -8.08 2.63
CA ALA A 25 16.08 -8.23 3.02
C ALA A 25 16.80 -6.88 3.12
N TRP A 26 16.57 -6.00 2.14
CA TRP A 26 17.11 -4.63 2.16
C TRP A 26 16.58 -3.82 3.34
N VAL A 27 15.28 -3.89 3.65
CA VAL A 27 14.67 -3.22 4.81
C VAL A 27 15.33 -3.68 6.11
N LYS A 28 15.54 -5.00 6.29
CA LYS A 28 16.22 -5.56 7.47
C LYS A 28 17.63 -5.01 7.66
N GLN A 29 18.35 -4.75 6.57
CA GLN A 29 19.72 -4.23 6.61
C GLN A 29 19.78 -2.71 6.87
N ASN A 30 18.78 -1.96 6.40
CA ASN A 30 18.85 -0.49 6.35
C ASN A 30 18.01 0.22 7.41
N ALA A 31 16.96 -0.42 7.93
CA ALA A 31 16.10 0.13 8.97
C ALA A 31 16.89 0.40 10.26
N LYS A 32 16.78 1.63 10.79
CA LYS A 32 17.44 2.00 12.06
C LYS A 32 16.66 1.58 13.30
N SER A 33 15.38 1.25 13.15
CA SER A 33 14.48 0.90 14.25
C SER A 33 13.61 -0.30 13.90
N LEU A 34 14.21 -1.43 13.51
CA LEU A 34 13.47 -2.66 13.27
C LEU A 34 13.33 -3.49 14.55
N ASN A 35 12.34 -3.14 15.36
CA ASN A 35 11.95 -3.86 16.57
C ASN A 35 10.43 -4.05 16.61
N ARG A 36 9.95 -4.87 17.55
CA ARG A 36 8.53 -5.20 17.69
C ARG A 36 7.64 -3.96 17.80
N ASP A 37 8.04 -2.99 18.61
CA ASP A 37 7.24 -1.79 18.88
C ASP A 37 7.17 -0.88 17.65
N ALA A 38 8.27 -0.74 16.91
CA ALA A 38 8.30 0.04 15.68
C ALA A 38 7.48 -0.62 14.56
N VAL A 39 7.51 -1.97 14.47
CA VAL A 39 6.66 -2.73 13.55
C VAL A 39 5.19 -2.54 13.92
N GLU A 40 4.83 -2.67 15.19
CA GLU A 40 3.45 -2.48 15.61
C GLU A 40 2.97 -1.04 15.39
N LYS A 41 3.82 -0.03 15.67
CA LYS A 41 3.51 1.37 15.38
C LYS A 41 3.26 1.60 13.88
N HIS A 42 4.04 0.95 13.01
CA HIS A 42 3.81 1.02 11.56
C HIS A 42 2.48 0.36 11.18
N ASN A 43 2.24 -0.87 11.63
CA ASN A 43 1.03 -1.61 11.32
C ASN A 43 -0.22 -0.88 11.84
N ALA A 44 -0.15 -0.26 13.01
CA ALA A 44 -1.24 0.55 13.56
C ALA A 44 -1.59 1.74 12.65
N SER A 45 -0.61 2.39 12.02
CA SER A 45 -0.88 3.45 11.03
C SER A 45 -1.54 2.95 9.75
N VAL A 46 -1.46 1.64 9.45
CA VAL A 46 -2.08 1.02 8.27
C VAL A 46 -3.49 0.50 8.57
N ARG A 47 -3.71 -0.17 9.72
CA ARG A 47 -4.98 -0.86 10.05
C ARG A 47 -6.22 0.03 10.13
N GLY A 48 -6.06 1.35 10.18
CA GLY A 48 -7.17 2.32 10.17
C GLY A 48 -6.99 3.44 9.16
N TYR A 49 -6.11 3.24 8.17
CA TYR A 49 -5.87 4.25 7.14
C TYR A 49 -7.07 4.32 6.19
N ASN A 50 -7.63 5.51 6.07
CA ASN A 50 -8.59 5.84 5.03
C ASN A 50 -7.87 6.69 3.99
N HIS A 51 -8.15 6.42 2.71
CA HIS A 51 -7.78 7.33 1.64
C HIS A 51 -8.49 8.67 1.82
N ASP A 52 -7.96 9.71 1.17
CA ASP A 52 -8.75 10.92 0.97
C ASP A 52 -10.00 10.63 0.12
N ASP A 53 -11.00 11.50 0.21
CA ASP A 53 -12.30 11.27 -0.42
C ASP A 53 -12.23 11.29 -1.96
N GLU A 54 -11.28 12.03 -2.54
CA GLU A 54 -11.08 12.07 -3.99
C GLU A 54 -10.56 10.73 -4.50
N THR A 55 -9.51 10.21 -3.86
CA THR A 55 -8.93 8.89 -4.16
C THR A 55 -9.97 7.78 -3.98
N ARG A 56 -10.73 7.80 -2.87
CA ARG A 56 -11.81 6.84 -2.63
C ARG A 56 -12.85 6.84 -3.77
N LYS A 57 -13.34 8.02 -4.16
CA LYS A 57 -14.32 8.15 -5.25
C LYS A 57 -13.77 7.70 -6.60
N GLY A 58 -12.49 7.99 -6.86
CA GLY A 58 -11.79 7.52 -8.05
C GLY A 58 -11.81 5.99 -8.17
N ILE A 59 -11.41 5.29 -7.11
CA ILE A 59 -11.40 3.82 -7.05
C ILE A 59 -12.82 3.25 -7.26
N LEU A 60 -13.81 3.77 -6.53
CA LEU A 60 -15.20 3.30 -6.69
C LEU A 60 -15.72 3.50 -8.12
N GLY A 61 -15.42 4.65 -8.73
CA GLY A 61 -15.80 4.95 -10.11
C GLY A 61 -15.11 4.02 -11.12
N ALA A 62 -13.80 3.78 -10.97
CA ALA A 62 -13.04 2.87 -11.82
C ALA A 62 -13.59 1.43 -11.75
N CYS A 63 -13.93 0.98 -10.55
CA CYS A 63 -14.53 -0.32 -10.28
C CYS A 63 -16.04 -0.39 -10.60
N LYS A 64 -16.68 0.72 -11.02
CA LYS A 64 -18.12 0.83 -11.27
C LYS A 64 -18.99 0.45 -10.06
N ILE A 65 -18.51 0.77 -8.86
CA ILE A 65 -19.23 0.56 -7.59
C ILE A 65 -19.92 1.87 -7.19
N ALA A 66 -21.16 1.78 -6.71
CA ALA A 66 -21.90 2.94 -6.23
C ALA A 66 -21.26 3.54 -4.96
N ASP A 67 -21.14 4.86 -4.92
CA ASP A 67 -20.73 5.60 -3.72
C ASP A 67 -21.93 5.79 -2.78
N ASP A 68 -22.28 4.73 -2.05
CA ASP A 68 -23.37 4.73 -1.08
C ASP A 68 -22.93 4.23 0.30
N ALA A 69 -23.90 4.07 1.22
CA ALA A 69 -23.64 3.65 2.59
C ALA A 69 -23.00 2.26 2.72
N SER A 70 -23.05 1.42 1.68
CA SER A 70 -22.43 0.10 1.62
C SER A 70 -21.01 0.11 1.07
N SER A 71 -20.57 1.23 0.48
CA SER A 71 -19.22 1.34 -0.09
C SER A 71 -18.12 1.30 0.98
N PRO A 72 -16.99 0.62 0.71
CA PRO A 72 -15.86 0.63 1.62
C PRO A 72 -15.24 2.02 1.72
N LYS A 73 -14.71 2.33 2.90
CA LYS A 73 -14.04 3.61 3.20
C LYS A 73 -12.58 3.44 3.58
N ASP A 74 -12.21 2.25 4.06
CA ASP A 74 -10.84 1.95 4.43
C ASP A 74 -10.01 1.69 3.18
N ALA A 75 -8.76 2.18 3.22
CA ALA A 75 -7.85 2.11 2.08
C ALA A 75 -7.53 0.67 1.66
N VAL A 76 -7.50 -0.27 2.62
CA VAL A 76 -7.13 -1.66 2.36
C VAL A 76 -8.18 -2.35 1.48
N ASN A 77 -9.46 -2.24 1.84
CA ASN A 77 -10.53 -2.81 1.02
C ASN A 77 -10.69 -2.10 -0.33
N LEU A 78 -10.47 -0.78 -0.38
CA LEU A 78 -10.48 -0.03 -1.64
C LEU A 78 -9.35 -0.50 -2.57
N ASN A 79 -8.13 -0.66 -2.06
CA ASN A 79 -7.01 -1.18 -2.85
C ASN A 79 -7.28 -2.62 -3.34
N ASN A 80 -7.85 -3.48 -2.49
CA ASN A 80 -8.22 -4.84 -2.92
C ASN A 80 -9.18 -4.80 -4.12
N LEU A 81 -10.20 -3.94 -4.09
CA LEU A 81 -11.15 -3.81 -5.20
C LEU A 81 -10.45 -3.35 -6.48
N ASP A 82 -9.64 -2.31 -6.39
CA ASP A 82 -8.93 -1.73 -7.52
C ASP A 82 -7.92 -2.72 -8.11
N ASP A 83 -7.06 -3.31 -7.27
CA ASP A 83 -6.02 -4.26 -7.68
C ASP A 83 -6.61 -5.48 -8.40
N TRP A 84 -7.69 -6.08 -7.87
CA TRP A 84 -8.32 -7.23 -8.51
C TRP A 84 -8.99 -6.87 -9.83
N TYR A 85 -9.62 -5.70 -9.90
CA TYR A 85 -10.26 -5.23 -11.13
C TYR A 85 -9.22 -4.89 -12.20
N GLU A 86 -8.19 -4.12 -11.86
CA GLU A 86 -7.08 -3.78 -12.74
C GLU A 86 -6.34 -5.04 -13.21
N PHE A 87 -6.08 -6.00 -12.31
CA PHE A 87 -5.46 -7.27 -12.67
C PHE A 87 -6.32 -8.04 -13.68
N HIS A 88 -7.63 -8.17 -13.45
CA HIS A 88 -8.54 -8.79 -14.41
C HIS A 88 -8.48 -8.08 -15.78
N GLN A 89 -8.52 -6.75 -15.81
CA GLN A 89 -8.43 -6.01 -17.07
C GLN A 89 -7.10 -6.26 -17.79
N ALA A 90 -5.98 -6.27 -17.06
CA ALA A 90 -4.65 -6.45 -17.65
C ALA A 90 -4.43 -7.85 -18.22
N VAL A 91 -5.08 -8.88 -17.67
CA VAL A 91 -4.78 -10.29 -18.02
C VAL A 91 -5.89 -11.00 -18.80
N LEU A 92 -7.13 -10.51 -18.77
CA LEU A 92 -8.29 -11.19 -19.38
C LEU A 92 -9.15 -10.32 -20.30
N ALA A 93 -9.07 -8.98 -20.21
CA ALA A 93 -9.92 -8.07 -20.99
C ALA A 93 -9.32 -7.69 -22.35
#